data_AF-K1TXE6-F1
#
_entry.id   AF-K1TXE6-F1
#
_cell.length_a   1.000
_cell.length_b   1.000
_cell.length_c   1.000
_cell.angle_alpha   90.00
_cell.angle_beta   90.00
_cell.angle_gamma   90.00
#
_symmetry.space_group_name_H-M   'P 1'
#
loop_
_entity.id
_entity.type
_entity.pdbx_description
1 polymer ?
#
loop_
_entity_poly.entity_id
_entity_poly.type
_entity_poly.pdbx_seq_one_letter_code
_entity_poly.pdbx_strand_id
1 'polypeptide(L)'
;MTGSNTYFCANGIIAADRKVHPSAYEVKKVYAEMKVIEKDLEKKEFTVKNKHLFTDLSEFDLKWTVTANGKEIESGIIDNLSVPPLSSKDITVPFSSDNLPNAECIITFSFLRQKTRRRYCEKGL
;
A
#
# COMPACT_ATOMS: atom_id res chain seq x y z
N MET A 1 -19.17 -40.44 -26.03
CA MET A 1 -18.34 -39.22 -25.96
C MET A 1 -18.41 -38.72 -24.53
N THR A 2 -17.51 -39.17 -23.66
CA THR A 2 -17.49 -38.75 -22.25
C THR A 2 -17.01 -37.31 -22.19
N GLY A 3 -17.90 -36.40 -21.81
CA GLY A 3 -17.61 -34.96 -21.71
C GLY A 3 -16.47 -34.72 -20.73
N SER A 4 -15.34 -34.23 -21.23
CA SER A 4 -14.18 -33.88 -20.40
C SER A 4 -14.23 -32.39 -20.07
N ASN A 5 -14.23 -32.07 -18.77
CA ASN A 5 -14.13 -30.70 -18.25
C ASN A 5 -12.66 -30.28 -18.12
N THR A 6 -11.92 -30.33 -19.23
CA THR A 6 -10.45 -30.36 -19.26
C THR A 6 -9.76 -29.15 -18.61
N TYR A 7 -10.43 -27.98 -18.55
CA TYR A 7 -9.83 -26.72 -18.06
C TYR A 7 -10.56 -26.08 -16.87
N PHE A 8 -11.72 -26.62 -16.45
CA PHE A 8 -12.51 -26.06 -15.33
C PHE A 8 -11.87 -26.23 -13.95
N CYS A 9 -10.75 -26.94 -13.85
CA CYS A 9 -9.99 -27.10 -12.62
C CYS A 9 -8.97 -25.96 -12.37
N ALA A 10 -8.67 -25.12 -13.37
CA ALA A 10 -7.61 -24.11 -13.32
C ALA A 10 -8.13 -22.67 -13.09
N ASN A 11 -8.92 -22.46 -12.02
CA ASN A 11 -9.54 -21.16 -11.73
C ASN A 11 -8.82 -20.36 -10.61
N GLY A 12 -7.58 -20.71 -10.30
CA GLY A 12 -6.81 -20.07 -9.22
C GLY A 12 -6.24 -18.70 -9.59
N ILE A 13 -6.04 -17.85 -8.58
CA ILE A 13 -5.26 -16.60 -8.71
C ILE A 13 -3.74 -16.84 -8.74
N ILE A 14 -3.32 -18.09 -8.55
CA ILE A 14 -1.94 -18.56 -8.63
C ILE A 14 -1.91 -19.80 -9.51
N ALA A 15 -0.95 -19.88 -10.42
CA ALA A 15 -0.74 -21.03 -11.30
C ALA A 15 -0.14 -22.23 -10.55
N ALA A 16 -0.17 -23.41 -11.18
CA ALA A 16 0.30 -24.66 -10.57
C ALA A 16 1.80 -24.64 -10.20
N ASP A 17 2.60 -23.84 -10.90
CA ASP A 17 4.03 -23.59 -10.64
C ASP A 17 4.27 -22.48 -9.59
N ARG A 18 3.20 -22.00 -8.93
CA ARG A 18 3.20 -20.89 -7.98
C ARG A 18 3.45 -19.52 -8.59
N LYS A 19 3.41 -19.39 -9.92
CA LYS A 19 3.44 -18.07 -10.58
C LYS A 19 2.14 -17.33 -10.31
N VAL A 20 2.25 -16.09 -9.85
CA VAL A 20 1.09 -15.24 -9.53
C VAL A 20 0.42 -14.74 -10.81
N HIS A 21 -0.91 -14.82 -10.87
CA HIS A 21 -1.68 -14.17 -11.93
C HIS A 21 -1.88 -12.67 -11.61
N PRO A 22 -2.16 -11.82 -12.62
CA PRO A 22 -2.45 -10.40 -12.40
C PRO A 22 -3.56 -10.16 -11.37
N SER A 23 -4.56 -11.04 -11.31
CA SER A 23 -5.65 -11.01 -10.33
C SER A 23 -5.18 -11.12 -8.88
N ALA A 24 -4.06 -11.80 -8.61
CA ALA A 24 -3.51 -11.88 -7.26
C ALA A 24 -3.03 -10.51 -6.74
N TYR A 25 -2.53 -9.64 -7.61
CA TYR A 25 -2.11 -8.28 -7.23
C TYR A 25 -3.31 -7.41 -6.87
N GLU A 26 -4.42 -7.56 -7.59
CA GLU A 26 -5.67 -6.87 -7.27
C GLU A 26 -6.23 -7.35 -5.92
N VAL A 27 -6.26 -8.67 -5.69
CA VAL A 27 -6.66 -9.24 -4.39
C VAL A 27 -5.78 -8.70 -3.27
N LYS A 28 -4.45 -8.65 -3.45
CA LYS A 28 -3.52 -8.06 -2.48
C LYS A 28 -3.87 -6.59 -2.17
N LYS A 29 -4.22 -5.79 -3.18
CA LYS A 29 -4.56 -4.38 -2.99
C LYS A 29 -5.91 -4.20 -2.30
N VAL A 30 -6.93 -4.96 -2.69
CA VAL A 30 -8.27 -4.90 -2.11
C VAL A 30 -8.26 -5.36 -0.65
N TYR A 31 -7.50 -6.41 -0.33
CA TYR A 31 -7.40 -6.96 1.03
C TYR A 31 -6.44 -6.20 1.94
N ALA A 32 -5.70 -5.22 1.42
CA ALA A 32 -4.76 -4.44 2.23
C ALA A 32 -5.45 -3.85 3.46
N GLU A 33 -4.89 -4.15 4.64
CA GLU A 33 -5.44 -3.72 5.93
C GLU A 33 -5.15 -2.25 6.24
N MET A 34 -4.36 -1.57 5.39
CA MET A 34 -4.05 -0.16 5.52
C MET A 34 -4.58 0.59 4.30
N LYS A 35 -5.28 1.70 4.54
CA LYS A 35 -5.78 2.56 3.47
C LYS A 35 -5.48 4.01 3.78
N VAL A 36 -4.96 4.74 2.80
CA VAL A 36 -4.82 6.20 2.85
C VAL A 36 -5.90 6.81 1.98
N ILE A 37 -6.55 7.86 2.47
CA ILE A 37 -7.60 8.59 1.79
C ILE A 37 -7.22 10.07 1.81
N GLU A 38 -7.35 10.76 0.68
CA GLU A 38 -7.22 12.20 0.64
C GLU A 38 -8.34 12.85 1.47
N LYS A 39 -7.96 13.80 2.33
CA LYS A 39 -8.92 14.56 3.12
C LYS A 39 -8.97 16.00 2.63
N ASP A 40 -7.81 16.63 2.54
CA ASP A 40 -7.66 18.00 2.03
C ASP A 40 -6.27 18.12 1.39
N LEU A 41 -6.23 18.19 0.06
CA LEU A 41 -4.97 18.24 -0.69
C LEU A 41 -4.27 19.60 -0.54
N GLU A 42 -5.01 20.69 -0.37
CA GLU A 42 -4.44 22.03 -0.21
C GLU A 42 -3.71 22.15 1.12
N LYS A 43 -4.25 21.53 2.17
CA LYS A 43 -3.62 21.43 3.50
C LYS A 43 -2.67 20.24 3.64
N LYS A 44 -2.53 19.41 2.59
CA LYS A 44 -1.69 18.20 2.57
C LYS A 44 -2.11 17.20 3.65
N GLU A 45 -3.40 17.15 3.96
CA GLU A 45 -4.01 16.24 4.94
C GLU A 45 -4.52 14.96 4.29
N PHE A 46 -4.12 13.83 4.86
CA PHE A 46 -4.54 12.50 4.46
C PHE A 46 -5.02 11.73 5.68
N THR A 47 -6.10 10.97 5.54
CA THR A 47 -6.57 10.06 6.58
C THR A 47 -6.00 8.67 6.36
N VAL A 48 -5.20 8.18 7.30
CA VAL A 48 -4.77 6.79 7.35
C VAL A 48 -5.77 5.97 8.16
N LYS A 49 -6.30 4.92 7.56
CA LYS A 49 -7.22 3.96 8.18
C LYS A 49 -6.50 2.64 8.45
N ASN A 50 -6.55 2.21 9.71
CA ASN A 50 -6.13 0.89 10.12
C ASN A 50 -7.33 -0.06 10.14
N LYS A 51 -7.33 -1.06 9.27
CA LYS A 51 -8.34 -2.13 9.23
C LYS A 51 -7.87 -3.41 9.93
N HIS A 52 -6.66 -3.46 10.48
CA HIS A 52 -6.26 -4.57 11.32
C HIS A 52 -7.19 -4.66 12.54
N LEU A 53 -7.50 -5.88 12.95
CA LEU A 53 -8.37 -6.15 14.10
C LEU A 53 -7.63 -6.00 15.44
N PHE A 54 -6.33 -6.28 15.46
CA PHE A 54 -5.54 -6.36 16.71
C PHE A 54 -4.17 -5.67 16.63
N THR A 55 -3.73 -5.26 15.44
CA THR A 55 -2.39 -4.71 15.21
C THR A 55 -2.45 -3.20 15.06
N ASP A 56 -1.65 -2.49 15.84
CA ASP A 56 -1.45 -1.04 15.70
C ASP A 56 -0.47 -0.72 14.57
N LEU A 57 -0.63 0.43 13.91
CA LEU A 57 0.25 0.81 12.80
C LEU A 57 1.65 1.27 13.23
N SER A 58 1.95 1.38 14.53
CA SER A 58 3.30 1.66 15.05
C SER A 58 4.34 0.59 14.72
N GLU A 59 3.93 -0.59 14.24
CA GLU A 59 4.84 -1.61 13.69
C GLU A 59 5.34 -1.28 12.26
N PHE A 60 4.78 -0.26 11.61
CA PHE A 60 5.04 0.11 10.23
C PHE A 60 5.51 1.56 10.09
N ASP A 61 6.41 1.77 9.14
CA ASP A 61 6.78 3.06 8.59
C ASP A 61 5.87 3.39 7.43
N LEU A 62 5.35 4.62 7.41
CA LEU A 62 4.68 5.14 6.23
C LEU A 62 5.69 5.92 5.39
N LYS A 63 6.20 5.29 4.33
CA LYS A 63 6.98 5.97 3.30
C LYS A 63 6.03 6.64 2.31
N TRP A 64 6.24 7.92 2.04
CA TRP A 64 5.57 8.64 0.98
C TRP A 64 6.58 9.04 -0.09
N THR A 65 6.13 9.10 -1.34
CA THR A 65 6.98 9.44 -2.48
C THR A 65 6.15 10.20 -3.50
N VAL A 66 6.62 11.39 -3.87
CA VAL A 66 6.03 12.23 -4.91
C VAL A 66 6.86 12.04 -6.18
N THR A 67 6.18 11.65 -7.25
CA THR A 67 6.79 11.47 -8.57
C THR A 67 6.14 12.41 -9.58
N ALA A 68 6.91 12.99 -10.49
CA ALA A 68 6.37 13.66 -11.68
C ALA A 68 6.96 13.05 -12.95
N ASN A 69 6.11 12.75 -13.93
CA ASN A 69 6.49 12.04 -15.15
C ASN A 69 7.36 10.79 -14.87
N GLY A 70 7.04 10.07 -13.78
CA GLY A 70 7.76 8.86 -13.36
C GLY A 70 9.11 9.09 -12.67
N LYS A 71 9.53 10.35 -12.43
CA LYS A 71 10.76 10.67 -11.68
C LYS A 71 10.41 11.07 -10.25
N GLU A 72 11.10 10.49 -9.27
CA GLU A 72 10.99 10.89 -7.87
C GLU A 72 11.48 12.34 -7.70
N ILE A 73 10.62 13.19 -7.15
CA ILE A 73 10.94 14.59 -6.80
C ILE A 73 11.29 14.65 -5.31
N GLU A 74 10.46 14.02 -4.49
CA GLU A 74 10.55 14.11 -3.05
C GLU A 74 10.06 12.81 -2.43
N SER A 75 10.71 12.38 -1.36
CA SER A 75 10.29 11.24 -0.58
C SER A 75 10.57 11.50 0.89
N GLY A 76 9.80 10.83 1.74
CA GLY A 76 9.97 10.92 3.17
C GLY A 76 9.36 9.73 3.88
N ILE A 77 9.68 9.63 5.16
CA ILE A 77 9.20 8.57 6.05
C ILE A 77 8.52 9.26 7.22
N ILE A 78 7.31 8.80 7.54
CA ILE A 78 6.61 9.15 8.76
C ILE A 78 6.79 7.96 9.71
N ASP A 79 7.73 8.12 10.63
CA ASP A 79 8.00 7.13 11.67
C ASP A 79 6.89 7.13 12.74
N ASN A 80 6.72 6.00 13.41
CA ASN A 80 5.88 5.86 14.61
C ASN A 80 4.41 6.30 14.40
N LEU A 81 3.82 5.89 13.27
CA LEU A 81 2.41 6.11 12.99
C LEU A 81 1.53 5.25 13.91
N SER A 82 1.29 5.71 15.14
CA SER A 82 0.35 5.04 16.04
C SER A 82 -1.08 5.32 15.61
N VAL A 83 -1.73 4.28 15.08
CA VAL A 83 -3.14 4.23 14.69
C VAL A 83 -3.68 2.91 15.22
N PRO A 84 -4.51 2.95 16.29
CA PRO A 84 -5.06 1.75 16.89
C PRO A 84 -5.81 0.87 15.89
N PRO A 85 -5.98 -0.43 16.19
CA PRO A 85 -6.81 -1.32 15.38
C PRO A 85 -8.20 -0.73 15.13
N LEU A 86 -8.73 -0.96 13.92
CA LEU A 86 -10.05 -0.47 13.50
C LEU A 86 -10.28 1.06 13.63
N SER A 87 -9.20 1.86 13.69
CA SER A 87 -9.28 3.31 13.83
C SER A 87 -8.70 4.06 12.64
N SER A 88 -8.84 5.38 12.65
CA SER A 88 -8.32 6.26 11.61
C SER A 88 -7.61 7.46 12.25
N LYS A 89 -6.58 7.97 11.57
CA LYS A 89 -5.83 9.14 12.01
C LYS A 89 -5.49 10.01 10.82
N ASP A 90 -5.63 11.31 11.00
CA ASP A 90 -5.20 12.29 10.01
C ASP A 90 -3.71 12.56 10.16
N ILE A 91 -3.02 12.59 9.03
CA ILE A 91 -1.60 12.92 8.92
C ILE A 91 -1.44 14.06 7.93
N THR A 92 -0.47 14.92 8.19
CA THR A 92 -0.04 15.96 7.26
C THR A 92 1.27 15.52 6.62
N VAL A 93 1.32 15.49 5.29
CA VAL A 93 2.53 15.10 4.56
C VAL A 93 3.28 16.36 4.13
N PRO A 94 4.50 16.59 4.60
CA PRO A 94 5.24 17.81 4.33
C PRO A 94 5.96 17.75 2.97
N PHE A 95 5.21 17.61 1.86
CA PHE A 95 5.80 17.72 0.53
C PHE A 95 5.83 19.17 0.05
N SER A 96 6.87 19.54 -0.69
CA SER A 96 7.14 20.89 -1.16
C SER A 96 6.31 21.20 -2.41
N SER A 97 5.31 22.07 -2.28
CA SER A 97 4.44 22.49 -3.37
C SER A 97 5.16 23.38 -4.40
N ASP A 98 6.21 24.08 -3.97
CA ASP A 98 6.94 25.06 -4.78
C ASP A 98 7.89 24.42 -5.80
N ASN A 99 8.30 23.17 -5.58
CA ASN A 99 9.21 22.43 -6.47
C ASN A 99 8.48 21.47 -7.42
N LEU A 100 7.15 21.54 -7.48
CA LEU A 100 6.38 20.69 -8.37
C LEU A 100 6.50 21.21 -9.82
N PRO A 101 7.00 20.39 -10.76
CA PRO A 101 7.00 20.76 -12.16
C PRO A 101 5.56 20.90 -12.67
N ASN A 102 5.37 21.67 -13.74
CA ASN A 102 4.08 21.76 -14.43
C ASN A 102 3.80 20.47 -15.23
N ALA A 103 3.56 19.38 -14.52
CA ALA A 103 3.34 18.03 -15.01
C ALA A 103 2.47 17.24 -14.02
N GLU A 104 1.98 16.07 -14.43
CA GLU A 104 1.23 15.18 -13.54
C GLU A 104 2.14 14.72 -12.39
N CYS A 105 1.70 15.01 -11.16
CA CYS A 105 2.38 14.63 -9.93
C CYS A 105 1.56 13.58 -9.20
N ILE A 106 2.19 12.44 -8.89
CA ILE A 106 1.56 11.32 -8.19
C ILE A 106 2.23 11.13 -6.85
N ILE A 107 1.44 11.18 -5.78
CA ILE A 107 1.86 10.80 -4.43
C ILE A 107 1.54 9.32 -4.17
N THR A 108 2.56 8.55 -3.83
CA THR A 108 2.47 7.12 -3.51
C THR A 108 2.77 6.89 -2.04
N PHE A 109 1.87 6.19 -1.36
CA PHE A 109 2.03 5.77 0.04
C PHE A 109 2.39 4.29 0.10
N SER A 110 3.51 3.98 0.75
CA SER A 110 4.03 2.62 0.96
C SER A 110 4.21 2.37 2.46
N PHE A 111 3.57 1.33 2.97
CA PHE A 111 3.76 0.90 4.35
C PHE A 111 4.88 -0.13 4.42
N LEU A 112 5.98 0.20 5.10
CA LEU A 112 7.15 -0.65 5.26
C LEU A 112 7.19 -1.17 6.69
N ARG A 113 7.26 -2.47 6.89
CA ARG A 113 7.26 -3.04 8.25
C ARG A 113 8.64 -2.90 8.91
N GLN A 114 8.72 -2.30 10.10
CA GLN A 114 9.97 -1.95 10.79
C GLN A 114 10.72 -3.13 11.44
N LYS A 115 10.00 -3.98 12.20
CA LYS A 115 10.62 -4.57 13.41
C LYS A 115 11.05 -6.04 13.35
N THR A 116 10.58 -6.88 12.43
CA THR A 116 11.02 -8.29 12.44
C THR A 116 10.81 -8.98 11.09
N ARG A 117 11.86 -9.67 10.59
CA ARG A 117 11.71 -10.70 9.56
C ARG A 117 10.70 -11.72 10.08
N ARG A 118 9.56 -11.85 9.41
CA ARG A 118 8.64 -12.97 9.70
C ARG A 118 9.06 -14.17 8.86
N ARG A 119 8.58 -15.34 9.26
CA ARG A 119 8.86 -16.61 8.57
C ARG A 119 8.51 -16.57 7.06
N TYR A 120 7.64 -15.65 6.66
CA TYR A 120 7.07 -15.52 5.33
C TYR A 120 7.25 -14.13 4.67
N CYS A 121 7.94 -13.17 5.32
CA CYS A 121 8.23 -11.87 4.70
C CYS A 121 9.55 -11.27 5.20
N GLU A 122 10.32 -10.71 4.27
CA GLU A 122 11.53 -9.95 4.58
C GLU A 122 11.19 -8.56 5.14
N LYS A 123 12.17 -7.91 5.75
CA LYS A 123 11.98 -6.56 6.29
C LYS A 123 11.77 -5.57 5.13
N GLY A 124 10.77 -4.70 5.26
CA GLY A 124 10.46 -3.67 4.25
C GLY A 124 9.56 -4.12 3.09
N LEU A 125 8.97 -5.31 3.15
CA LEU A 125 8.03 -5.87 2.15
C LEU A 125 6.64 -6.15 2.73
#